data_AF-A0AA86Q5N9-F1
#
_entry.id   AF-A0AA86Q5N9-F1
#
_cell.length_a   1.000
_cell.length_b   1.000
_cell.length_c   1.000
_cell.angle_alpha   90.00
_cell.angle_beta   90.00
_cell.angle_gamma   90.00
#
_symmetry.space_group_name_H-M   'P 1'
#
loop_
_entity.id
_entity.type
_entity.pdbx_description
1 polymer ?
#
loop_
_entity_poly.entity_id
_entity_poly.type
_entity_poly.pdbx_seq_one_letter_code
_entity_poly.pdbx_strand_id
1 'polypeptide(L)'
;MFTKVQMIQFSTVLKFVVEQIIKRPINSESDLFIVMQNFSIKERTGIWKTIAVRINASPVEVHDYFFNTWQLKFFQDPNIFKEEHKVLQC
;
A
#
# COMPACT_ATOMS: atom_id res chain seq x y z
N MET A 1 -3.22 10.53 15.40
CA MET A 1 -4.14 11.02 14.34
C MET A 1 -3.27 11.56 13.22
N PHE A 2 -3.39 11.01 12.01
CA PHE A 2 -2.56 11.39 10.87
C PHE A 2 -2.82 12.86 10.48
N THR A 3 -1.77 13.67 10.38
CA THR A 3 -1.89 15.06 9.95
C THR A 3 -2.02 15.16 8.43
N LYS A 4 -2.61 16.25 7.92
CA LYS A 4 -2.71 16.50 6.46
C LYS A 4 -1.35 16.47 5.76
N VAL A 5 -0.28 16.93 6.43
CA VAL A 5 1.09 16.89 5.90
C VAL A 5 1.57 15.45 5.78
N GLN A 6 1.34 14.62 6.79
CA GLN A 6 1.70 13.19 6.77
C GLN A 6 0.92 12.41 5.70
N MET A 7 -0.35 12.76 5.44
CA MET A 7 -1.15 12.16 4.37
C MET A 7 -0.54 12.44 2.99
N ILE A 8 -0.13 13.68 2.72
CA ILE A 8 0.49 14.08 1.44
C ILE A 8 1.85 13.38 1.28
N GLN A 9 2.63 13.30 2.36
CA GLN A 9 3.93 12.65 2.34
C GLN A 9 3.82 11.13 2.20
N PHE A 10 2.78 10.50 2.76
CA PHE A 10 2.62 9.05 2.77
C PHE A 10 2.68 8.44 1.37
N SER A 11 1.87 8.93 0.41
CA SER A 11 1.84 8.33 -0.94
C SER A 11 3.19 8.46 -1.66
N THR A 12 3.86 9.61 -1.51
CA THR A 12 5.19 9.85 -2.08
C THR A 12 6.24 8.94 -1.44
N VAL A 13 6.22 8.80 -0.11
CA VAL A 13 7.17 7.97 0.63
C VAL A 13 6.92 6.48 0.36
N LEU A 14 5.66 6.05 0.33
CA LEU A 14 5.27 4.68 0.00
C LEU A 14 5.75 4.30 -1.40
N LYS A 15 5.45 5.12 -2.40
CA LYS A 15 5.91 4.91 -3.78
C LYS A 15 7.43 4.78 -3.82
N PHE A 16 8.15 5.73 -3.22
CA PHE A 16 9.61 5.69 -3.19
C PHE A 16 10.14 4.41 -2.53
N VAL A 17 9.64 4.03 -1.35
CA VAL A 17 10.11 2.85 -0.62
C VAL A 17 9.85 1.58 -1.44
N VAL A 18 8.67 1.46 -2.04
CA VAL A 18 8.33 0.30 -2.85
C VAL A 18 9.20 0.22 -4.10
N GLU A 19 9.40 1.33 -4.83
CA GLU A 19 10.27 1.39 -6.01
C GLU A 19 11.72 0.97 -5.70
N GLN A 20 12.23 1.32 -4.50
CA GLN A 20 13.55 0.87 -4.05
C GLN A 20 13.63 -0.65 -3.84
N ILE A 21 12.54 -1.29 -3.40
CA ILE A 21 12.49 -2.74 -3.16
C ILE A 21 12.39 -3.52 -4.48
N ILE A 22 11.47 -3.12 -5.35
CA ILE A 22 11.20 -3.83 -6.61
C ILE A 22 12.14 -3.43 -7.76
N LYS A 23 12.94 -2.37 -7.55
CA LYS A 23 13.87 -1.80 -8.55
C LYS A 23 13.21 -1.47 -9.90
N ARG A 24 11.92 -1.14 -9.88
CA ARG A 24 11.14 -0.73 -11.05
C ARG A 24 10.26 0.47 -10.70
N PRO A 25 10.03 1.40 -11.64
CA PRO A 25 9.15 2.53 -11.41
C PRO A 25 7.69 2.09 -11.32
N ILE A 26 6.92 2.79 -10.49
CA ILE A 26 5.48 2.59 -10.34
C ILE A 26 4.76 3.81 -10.89
N ASN A 27 3.98 3.61 -11.96
CA ASN A 27 3.34 4.70 -12.70
C ASN A 27 1.91 4.98 -12.22
N SER A 28 1.26 4.03 -11.54
CA SER A 28 -0.12 4.18 -11.06
C SER A 28 -0.26 3.80 -9.59
N GLU A 29 -1.23 4.41 -8.89
CA GLU A 29 -1.57 4.02 -7.52
C GLU A 29 -2.15 2.60 -7.48
N SER A 30 -2.85 2.16 -8.53
CA SER A 30 -3.35 0.79 -8.66
C SER A 30 -2.21 -0.24 -8.67
N ASP A 31 -1.16 0.02 -9.45
CA ASP A 31 0.05 -0.82 -9.47
C ASP A 31 0.73 -0.84 -8.09
N LEU A 32 0.80 0.32 -7.41
CA LEU A 32 1.35 0.39 -6.05
C LEU A 32 0.56 -0.50 -5.09
N PHE A 33 -0.77 -0.47 -5.17
CA PHE A 33 -1.63 -1.31 -4.35
C PHE A 33 -1.43 -2.80 -4.63
N ILE A 34 -1.43 -3.21 -5.90
CA ILE A 34 -1.23 -4.62 -6.31
C ILE A 34 0.14 -5.11 -5.82
N VAL A 35 1.20 -4.33 -6.02
CA VAL A 35 2.54 -4.67 -5.52
C VAL A 35 2.54 -4.82 -4.00
N MET A 36 1.86 -3.93 -3.29
CA MET A 36 1.74 -4.02 -1.84
C MET A 36 0.98 -5.27 -1.36
N GLN A 37 -0.01 -5.75 -2.12
CA GLN A 37 -0.69 -7.02 -1.83
C GLN A 37 0.21 -8.24 -2.05
N ASN A 38 1.10 -8.18 -3.04
CA ASN A 38 2.04 -9.26 -3.35
C ASN A 38 3.16 -9.42 -2.33
N PHE A 39 3.43 -8.41 -1.50
CA PHE A 39 4.42 -8.53 -0.42
C PHE A 39 3.91 -9.42 0.73
N SER A 40 4.83 -10.19 1.31
CA SER A 40 4.55 -10.93 2.54
C SER A 40 4.25 -9.98 3.71
N ILE A 41 3.59 -10.50 4.75
CA ILE A 41 3.30 -9.74 5.97
C ILE A 41 4.58 -9.17 6.60
N LYS A 42 5.69 -9.93 6.54
CA LYS A 42 6.99 -9.50 7.05
C LYS A 42 7.54 -8.30 6.28
N GLU A 43 7.48 -8.34 4.95
CA GLU A 43 7.93 -7.26 4.08
C GLU A 43 7.08 -6.00 4.27
N ARG A 44 5.75 -6.14 4.28
CA ARG A 44 4.82 -5.03 4.57
C ARG A 44 5.12 -4.38 5.91
N THR A 45 5.36 -5.18 6.95
CA THR A 45 5.75 -4.67 8.27
C THR A 45 7.05 -3.85 8.22
N GLY A 46 8.04 -4.30 7.44
CA GLY A 46 9.28 -3.54 7.20
C GLY A 46 9.03 -2.21 6.48
N ILE A 47 8.15 -2.21 5.49
CA ILE A 47 7.73 -1.01 4.75
C ILE A 47 7.04 -0.02 5.70
N TRP A 48 6.10 -0.48 6.54
CA TRP A 48 5.40 0.38 7.51
C TRP A 48 6.36 1.02 8.50
N LYS A 49 7.33 0.28 9.02
CA LYS A 49 8.38 0.82 9.89
C LYS A 49 9.22 1.88 9.19
N THR A 50 9.58 1.65 7.93
CA THR A 50 10.40 2.59 7.15
C THR A 50 9.64 3.90 6.87
N ILE A 51 8.36 3.79 6.51
CA ILE A 51 7.50 4.96 6.28
C ILE A 51 7.29 5.72 7.58
N ALA A 52 6.93 5.02 8.66
CA ALA A 52 6.72 5.58 10.00
C ALA A 52 7.89 6.47 10.46
N VAL A 53 9.12 6.00 10.28
CA VAL A 53 10.32 6.80 10.61
C VAL A 53 10.42 8.06 9.75
N ARG A 54 10.12 7.97 8.45
CA ARG A 54 10.25 9.11 7.52
C ARG A 54 9.20 10.20 7.72
N ILE A 55 7.98 9.84 8.13
CA ILE A 55 6.88 10.80 8.33
C ILE A 55 6.62 11.11 9.81
N ASN A 56 7.49 10.62 10.70
CA ASN A 56 7.36 10.76 12.15
C ASN A 56 5.97 10.33 12.66
N ALA A 57 5.54 9.13 12.28
CA ALA A 57 4.28 8.51 12.69
C ALA A 57 4.54 7.12 13.29
N SER A 58 3.54 6.52 13.94
CA SER A 58 3.67 5.13 14.37
C SER A 58 3.43 4.16 13.21
N PRO A 59 4.12 2.98 13.18
CA PRO A 59 3.88 1.96 12.14
C PRO A 59 2.43 1.48 12.09
N VAL A 60 1.74 1.47 13.24
CA VAL A 60 0.32 1.10 13.33
C VAL A 60 -0.54 2.15 12.64
N GLU A 61 -0.32 3.44 12.89
CA GLU A 61 -1.05 4.51 12.20
C GLU A 61 -0.82 4.50 10.69
N VAL A 62 0.40 4.18 10.24
CA VAL A 62 0.76 4.05 8.82
C VAL A 62 0.00 2.90 8.17
N HIS A 63 -0.03 1.74 8.83
CA HIS A 63 -0.79 0.57 8.40
C HIS A 63 -2.29 0.89 8.31
N ASP A 64 -2.87 1.44 9.37
CA ASP A 64 -4.30 1.74 9.44
C ASP A 64 -4.68 2.81 8.42
N TYR A 65 -3.83 3.81 8.19
CA TYR A 65 -4.06 4.81 7.16
C TYR A 65 -4.07 4.17 5.76
N PHE A 66 -3.13 3.27 5.46
CA PHE A 66 -3.11 2.52 4.20
C PHE A 66 -4.38 1.71 4.03
N PHE A 67 -4.75 0.87 5.00
CA PHE A 67 -5.95 0.04 4.91
C PHE A 67 -7.21 0.90 4.76
N ASN A 68 -7.44 1.88 5.64
CA ASN A 68 -8.67 2.67 5.58
C ASN A 68 -8.77 3.52 4.30
N THR A 69 -7.66 4.04 3.79
CA THR A 69 -7.70 4.96 2.63
C THR A 69 -7.64 4.20 1.31
N TRP A 70 -6.74 3.22 1.20
CA TRP A 70 -6.50 2.51 -0.06
C TRP A 70 -7.47 1.35 -0.25
N GLN A 71 -7.81 0.63 0.82
CA GLN A 71 -8.83 -0.43 0.69
C GLN A 71 -10.15 0.16 0.22
N LEU A 72 -10.62 1.27 0.79
CA LEU A 72 -11.87 1.92 0.34
C LEU A 72 -11.77 2.45 -1.10
N LYS A 73 -10.63 3.04 -1.48
CA LYS A 73 -10.41 3.58 -2.83
C LYS A 73 -10.42 2.50 -3.91
N PHE A 74 -9.93 1.29 -3.63
CA PHE A 74 -9.84 0.19 -4.59
C PHE A 74 -10.96 -0.87 -4.45
N PHE A 75 -11.64 -0.98 -3.29
CA PHE A 75 -12.85 -1.82 -3.15
C PHE A 75 -14.09 -1.19 -3.79
N GLN A 76 -14.14 0.15 -3.92
CA GLN A 76 -15.21 0.81 -4.66
C GLN A 76 -15.17 0.58 -6.17
N ASP A 77 -14.12 -0.08 -6.67
CA ASP A 77 -14.01 -0.55 -8.05
C ASP A 77 -14.33 -2.06 -8.10
N PRO A 78 -15.62 -2.45 -8.28
CA PRO A 78 -16.04 -3.86 -8.30
C PRO A 78 -15.43 -4.68 -9.46
N ASN A 79 -14.68 -4.04 -10.35
CA ASN A 79 -14.03 -4.69 -11.50
C ASN A 79 -12.62 -5.25 -11.18
N ILE A 80 -11.95 -4.82 -10.10
CA ILE A 80 -10.58 -5.31 -9.80
C ILE A 80 -10.61 -6.71 -9.16
N PHE A 81 -11.72 -7.12 -8.53
CA PHE A 81 -11.85 -8.42 -7.85
C PHE A 81 -12.52 -9.53 -8.68
N LYS A 82 -12.86 -9.29 -9.96
CA LYS A 82 -13.49 -10.33 -10.80
C LYS A 82 -12.52 -11.32 -11.45
N GLU A 83 -11.20 -11.14 -11.32
CA GLU A 83 -10.21 -12.01 -11.98
C GLU A 83 -9.61 -13.14 -11.12
N GLU A 84 -10.06 -13.36 -9.87
CA GLU A 84 -9.58 -14.49 -9.04
C GLU A 84 -10.69 -15.45 -8.55
N HIS A 85 -11.74 -15.67 -9.34
CA HIS A 85 -12.74 -16.71 -9.05
C HIS A 85 -12.98 -17.66 -10.24
N LYS A 86 -11.91 -18.06 -10.92
CA LYS A 86 -11.99 -19.06 -12.00
C LYS A 86 -10.87 -20.09 -12.02
N VAL A 87 -10.33 -20.47 -10.86
CA VAL A 87 -9.50 -21.69 -10.76
C VAL A 87 -9.76 -22.38 -9.41
N LEU A 88 -10.83 -23.16 -9.34
CA LEU A 88 -10.99 -24.33 -8.45
C LEU A 88 -12.38 -24.95 -8.74
N GLN A 89 -12.51 -25.52 -9.92
CA GLN A 89 -13.40 -26.65 -10.14
C GLN A 89 -12.52 -27.80 -10.63
N CYS A 90 -12.12 -28.65 -9.68
CA CYS A 90 -11.81 -30.05 -9.89
C CYS A 90 -12.44 -30.80 -8.72
#